data_AF-A0A7M1QEV9-F1
#
_entry.id   AF-A0A7M1QEV9-F1
#
_cell.length_a   1.000
_cell.length_b   1.000
_cell.length_c   1.000
_cell.angle_alpha   90.00
_cell.angle_beta   90.00
_cell.angle_gamma   90.00
#
_symmetry.space_group_name_H-M   'P 1'
#
loop_
_entity.id
_entity.type
_entity.pdbx_description
1 polymer ?
#
loop_
_entity_poly.entity_id
_entity_poly.type
_entity_poly.pdbx_seq_one_letter_code
_entity_poly.pdbx_strand_id
1 'polypeptide(L)'
;MLDRAVPEYSAWNPGLEADLPRRYQALETIHRPDNVSSRLAEIPELRALTGLEEEELVAFRAERLVLQELIVRVTADIMVLEGEEEEVLGHHFRRITLKILFDYLSPHLPVFQQEFDRLYAAIHDKADEILAAAFAPEPVVTDPEPATFLARWLGRRPAPQRQTDRRSLEERHHDAIQSIKQQGLAAQDELEQAVYKSAYRVLSSIAAIQGHIGVDREVLARLITRHACNDYGSRIIGRLLAPHVERAMQQEGYERVPLADEPILISLKGASAAGKSSLRHLLRHTLQDLGVQPEQYGTITPDIWRRLLLDYEALGEAYKYAGRLAGKEVKLIDAKLDRYIRDKARRDRTIPNLLIDRFRFDSFSSETVARILDDTYAKYVATMHIYYIITPPEATVERGWQRGLERGRYKAVSDFLGHCVESYDGMPRVFFKWMGSPRPRFKYVFLDNSVPKHTPPAVIAHGTRQVLHILDPQGLVNLERYKKINTAATCPDEVYPGGDSLTVARNCTFLKQCIAKVPEVRFVDRASGEMYLRATSGRFAVEDAVLLHAKRHDPELAELFAELGVPEHRMRILPG
;
A
#
# COMPACT_ATOMS: atom_id res chain seq x y z
N MET A 1 -25.56 -10.48 44.53
CA MET A 1 -25.05 -10.56 43.14
C MET A 1 -25.39 -9.24 42.49
N LEU A 2 -24.42 -8.34 42.33
CA LEU A 2 -24.60 -7.06 41.66
C LEU A 2 -24.59 -7.33 40.16
N ASP A 3 -25.69 -7.03 39.48
CA ASP A 3 -25.77 -6.90 38.02
C ASP A 3 -24.64 -5.98 37.55
N ARG A 4 -23.56 -6.57 37.01
CA ARG A 4 -22.62 -5.83 36.21
C ARG A 4 -23.35 -5.53 34.91
N ALA A 5 -23.74 -4.26 34.72
CA ALA A 5 -24.22 -3.76 33.45
C ALA A 5 -23.33 -4.30 32.33
N VAL A 6 -23.94 -4.98 31.35
CA VAL A 6 -23.24 -5.47 30.16
C VAL A 6 -22.51 -4.27 29.54
N PRO A 7 -21.19 -4.37 29.25
CA PRO A 7 -20.47 -3.26 28.66
C PRO A 7 -21.17 -2.83 27.36
N GLU A 8 -21.42 -1.52 27.23
CA GLU A 8 -22.15 -0.89 26.10
C GLU A 8 -21.55 -1.26 24.73
N TYR A 9 -20.25 -1.59 24.70
CA TYR A 9 -19.50 -1.94 23.50
C TYR A 9 -18.76 -3.27 23.65
N SER A 10 -18.64 -4.00 22.54
CA SER A 10 -17.94 -5.28 22.43
C SER A 10 -17.16 -5.37 21.12
N ALA A 11 -16.44 -6.47 20.89
CA ALA A 11 -15.75 -6.69 19.63
C ALA A 11 -16.68 -6.70 18.42
N TRP A 12 -17.89 -7.23 18.60
CA TRP A 12 -18.91 -7.36 17.58
C TRP A 12 -19.92 -6.20 17.55
N ASN A 13 -19.86 -5.31 18.55
CA ASN A 13 -20.56 -4.04 18.58
C ASN A 13 -19.62 -2.93 19.11
N PRO A 14 -18.64 -2.47 18.30
CA PRO A 14 -17.66 -1.51 18.76
C PRO A 14 -18.21 -0.08 18.89
N GLY A 15 -19.45 0.18 18.47
CA GLY A 15 -19.98 1.54 18.34
C GLY A 15 -19.27 2.36 17.26
N LEU A 16 -18.89 1.70 16.17
CA LEU A 16 -18.20 2.29 15.03
C LEU A 16 -18.93 1.95 13.73
N GLU A 17 -19.08 2.96 12.88
CA GLU A 17 -19.45 2.82 11.48
C GLU A 17 -18.17 2.70 10.62
N ALA A 18 -18.26 1.99 9.48
CA ALA A 18 -17.14 1.88 8.53
C ALA A 18 -16.82 3.25 7.89
N ASP A 19 -17.86 4.00 7.54
CA ASP A 19 -17.72 5.37 7.08
C ASP A 19 -17.50 6.32 8.26
N LEU A 20 -16.69 7.34 8.04
CA LEU A 20 -16.46 8.38 9.04
C LEU A 20 -17.70 9.28 9.12
N PRO A 21 -18.35 9.42 10.30
CA PRO A 21 -19.49 10.30 10.46
C PRO A 21 -19.15 11.74 10.04
N ARG A 22 -20.08 12.42 9.35
CA ARG A 22 -19.87 13.79 8.84
C ARG A 22 -19.35 14.76 9.90
N ARG A 23 -19.84 14.66 11.14
CA ARG A 23 -19.40 15.48 12.28
C ARG A 23 -17.92 15.35 12.62
N TYR A 24 -17.26 14.26 12.25
CA TYR A 24 -15.84 14.01 12.52
C TYR A 24 -14.93 14.25 11.30
N GLN A 25 -15.48 14.58 10.12
CA GLN A 25 -14.68 14.80 8.91
C GLN A 25 -13.64 15.91 9.06
N ALA A 26 -13.99 17.00 9.76
CA ALA A 26 -13.06 18.10 10.04
C ALA A 26 -11.88 17.70 10.95
N LEU A 27 -11.97 16.55 11.64
CA LEU A 27 -10.90 16.02 12.48
C LEU A 27 -9.89 15.18 11.69
N GLU A 28 -10.18 14.79 10.44
CA GLU A 28 -9.22 14.07 9.61
C GLU A 28 -7.97 14.94 9.43
N THR A 29 -6.79 14.35 9.56
CA THR A 29 -5.54 15.12 9.56
C THR A 29 -5.30 15.85 8.26
N ILE A 30 -5.87 15.37 7.14
CA ILE A 30 -5.80 16.01 5.83
C ILE A 30 -6.76 17.20 5.66
N HIS A 31 -7.65 17.45 6.64
CA HIS A 31 -8.66 18.54 6.62
C HIS A 31 -8.47 19.57 7.71
N ARG A 32 -7.62 19.27 8.70
CA ARG A 32 -7.33 20.19 9.79
C ARG A 32 -6.67 21.47 9.25
N PRO A 33 -7.18 22.67 9.58
CA PRO A 33 -6.63 23.94 9.10
C PRO A 33 -5.16 24.17 9.45
N ASP A 34 -4.69 23.55 10.54
CA ASP A 34 -3.28 23.58 10.96
C ASP A 34 -2.36 22.80 10.01
N ASN A 35 -2.91 21.84 9.26
CA ASN A 35 -2.16 20.94 8.38
C ASN A 35 -2.27 21.32 6.91
N VAL A 36 -3.42 21.87 6.50
CA VAL A 36 -3.74 22.18 5.10
C VAL A 36 -4.28 23.59 4.90
N SER A 37 -4.10 24.14 3.70
CA SER A 37 -4.67 25.43 3.27
C SER A 37 -5.97 25.27 2.47
N SER A 38 -6.26 24.06 1.97
CA SER A 38 -7.53 23.71 1.33
C SER A 38 -8.69 23.68 2.33
N ARG A 39 -9.88 24.12 1.92
CA ARG A 39 -11.07 24.10 2.76
C ARG A 39 -11.86 22.82 2.55
N LEU A 40 -12.23 22.14 3.63
CA LEU A 40 -13.05 20.91 3.58
C LEU A 40 -14.37 21.12 2.80
N ALA A 41 -14.99 22.30 2.92
CA ALA A 41 -16.24 22.61 2.23
C ALA A 41 -16.13 22.59 0.69
N GLU A 42 -14.94 22.83 0.12
CA GLU A 42 -14.71 22.85 -1.33
C GLU A 42 -14.48 21.44 -1.90
N ILE A 43 -14.07 20.47 -1.06
CA ILE A 43 -13.64 19.14 -1.50
C ILE A 43 -14.74 18.38 -2.25
N PRO A 44 -16.00 18.29 -1.79
CA PRO A 44 -17.03 17.53 -2.51
C PRO A 44 -17.28 18.06 -3.93
N GLU A 45 -17.29 19.39 -4.09
CA GLU A 45 -17.46 20.04 -5.40
C GLU A 45 -16.26 19.76 -6.31
N LEU A 46 -15.04 19.89 -5.80
CA LEU A 46 -13.83 19.58 -6.54
C LEU A 46 -13.75 18.10 -6.94
N ARG A 47 -14.20 17.17 -6.09
CA ARG A 47 -14.28 15.75 -6.44
C ARG A 47 -15.29 15.51 -7.55
N ALA A 48 -16.47 16.11 -7.48
CA ALA A 48 -17.48 16.00 -8.53
C ALA A 48 -16.99 16.59 -9.87
N LEU A 49 -16.22 17.67 -9.81
CA LEU A 49 -15.68 18.34 -10.99
C LEU A 49 -14.54 17.56 -11.64
N THR A 50 -13.60 17.05 -10.82
CA THR A 50 -12.32 16.51 -11.30
C THR A 50 -12.26 14.99 -11.33
N GLY A 51 -13.06 14.30 -10.52
CA GLY A 51 -12.92 12.85 -10.27
C GLY A 51 -11.65 12.47 -9.50
N LEU A 52 -10.86 13.43 -9.03
CA LEU A 52 -9.69 13.16 -8.21
C LEU A 52 -10.10 12.71 -6.81
N GLU A 53 -9.23 11.90 -6.20
CA GLU A 53 -9.42 11.51 -4.81
C GLU A 53 -9.17 12.70 -3.87
N GLU A 54 -9.76 12.64 -2.69
CA GLU A 54 -9.64 13.70 -1.69
C GLU A 54 -8.17 13.97 -1.30
N GLU A 55 -7.36 12.92 -1.22
CA GLU A 55 -5.92 13.03 -0.96
C GLU A 55 -5.14 13.78 -2.05
N GLU A 56 -5.67 13.86 -3.28
CA GLU A 56 -5.08 14.61 -4.40
C GLU A 56 -5.56 16.08 -4.45
N LEU A 57 -6.65 16.42 -3.75
CA LEU A 57 -7.27 17.75 -3.76
C LEU A 57 -6.87 18.64 -2.58
N VAL A 58 -6.44 18.04 -1.47
CA VAL A 58 -5.94 18.78 -0.31
C VAL A 58 -4.62 19.48 -0.62
N ALA A 59 -4.30 20.57 0.08
CA ALA A 59 -3.05 21.30 -0.09
C ALA A 59 -2.33 21.42 1.26
N PHE A 60 -1.27 20.63 1.47
CA PHE A 60 -0.54 20.66 2.73
C PHE A 60 0.26 21.95 2.88
N ARG A 61 0.31 22.44 4.13
CA ARG A 61 1.20 23.54 4.51
C ARG A 61 2.64 23.04 4.66
N ALA A 62 3.60 23.95 4.52
CA ALA A 62 5.03 23.63 4.58
C ALA A 62 5.41 22.91 5.88
N GLU A 63 4.87 23.35 7.02
CA GLU A 63 5.08 22.79 8.35
C GLU A 63 4.65 21.33 8.43
N ARG A 64 3.52 21.01 7.80
CA ARG A 64 3.04 19.63 7.76
C ARG A 64 3.89 18.78 6.82
N LEU A 65 4.33 19.33 5.69
CA LEU A 65 5.27 18.65 4.79
C LEU A 65 6.63 18.38 5.47
N VAL A 66 7.11 19.29 6.33
CA VAL A 66 8.32 19.07 7.15
C VAL A 66 8.15 17.83 8.04
N LEU A 67 7.02 17.71 8.74
CA LEU A 67 6.76 16.52 9.57
C LEU A 67 6.67 15.24 8.71
N GLN A 68 5.97 15.29 7.58
CA GLN A 68 5.84 14.13 6.69
C GLN A 68 7.19 13.66 6.15
N GLU A 69 8.03 14.58 5.66
CA GLU A 69 9.36 14.25 5.15
C GLU A 69 10.32 13.86 6.28
N LEU A 70 10.19 14.41 7.49
CA LEU A 70 10.93 13.92 8.65
C LEU A 70 10.58 12.47 8.99
N ILE A 71 9.30 12.10 9.00
CA ILE A 71 8.86 10.71 9.19
C ILE A 71 9.51 9.79 8.15
N VAL A 72 9.59 10.24 6.88
CA VAL A 72 10.27 9.50 5.81
C VAL A 72 11.76 9.31 6.12
N ARG A 73 12.48 10.39 6.51
CA ARG A 73 13.91 10.32 6.85
C ARG A 73 14.19 9.42 8.04
N VAL A 74 13.45 9.58 9.14
CA VAL A 74 13.64 8.74 10.34
C VAL A 74 13.38 7.27 9.99
N THR A 75 12.36 6.97 9.20
CA THR A 75 12.05 5.58 8.80
C THR A 75 13.12 4.97 7.89
N ALA A 76 13.69 5.74 6.96
CA ALA A 76 14.57 5.21 5.91
C ALA A 76 16.07 5.37 6.16
N ASP A 77 16.47 6.28 7.05
CA ASP A 77 17.87 6.64 7.29
C ASP A 77 18.34 6.28 8.69
N ILE A 78 17.48 6.35 9.71
CA ILE A 78 17.86 6.16 11.12
C ILE A 78 17.53 4.73 11.57
N MET A 79 18.49 4.09 12.22
CA MET A 79 18.28 2.81 12.88
C MET A 79 17.41 3.00 14.13
N VAL A 80 16.16 2.54 14.06
CA VAL A 80 15.24 2.57 15.21
C VAL A 80 15.13 1.16 15.77
N LEU A 81 15.77 0.94 16.90
CA LEU A 81 15.84 -0.38 17.53
C LEU A 81 14.47 -0.83 18.04
N GLU A 82 14.12 -2.06 17.70
CA GLU A 82 13.01 -2.78 18.32
C GLU A 82 13.39 -3.18 19.76
N GLY A 83 12.47 -3.03 20.70
CA GLY A 83 12.63 -3.55 22.07
C GLY A 83 12.05 -4.96 22.23
N GLU A 84 12.04 -5.45 23.47
CA GLU A 84 11.40 -6.73 23.85
C GLU A 84 9.88 -6.69 23.74
N GLU A 85 9.29 -5.49 23.80
CA GLU A 85 7.86 -5.27 23.60
C GLU A 85 7.58 -4.61 22.24
N GLU A 86 6.45 -4.96 21.61
CA GLU A 86 6.01 -4.43 20.32
C GLU A 86 5.98 -2.88 20.29
N GLU A 87 5.65 -2.27 21.43
CA GLU A 87 5.44 -0.82 21.58
C GLU A 87 6.71 -0.01 21.48
N VAL A 88 7.83 -0.61 21.91
CA VAL A 88 9.10 0.10 22.11
C VAL A 88 9.57 0.74 20.82
N LEU A 89 9.38 0.06 19.67
CA LEU A 89 9.70 0.64 18.37
C LEU A 89 8.94 1.97 18.16
N GLY A 90 7.64 1.99 18.46
CA GLY A 90 6.82 3.19 18.31
C GLY A 90 7.20 4.32 19.28
N HIS A 91 7.64 3.98 20.49
CA HIS A 91 8.15 4.95 21.46
C HIS A 91 9.49 5.54 21.03
N HIS A 92 10.44 4.69 20.62
CA HIS A 92 11.74 5.13 20.10
C HIS A 92 11.58 6.00 18.86
N PHE A 93 10.78 5.56 17.89
CA PHE A 93 10.51 6.32 16.67
C PHE A 93 9.96 7.71 16.98
N ARG A 94 8.95 7.80 17.86
CA ARG A 94 8.33 9.07 18.26
C ARG A 94 9.33 9.97 18.97
N ARG A 95 10.11 9.43 19.92
CA ARG A 95 11.12 10.18 20.67
C ARG A 95 12.16 10.81 19.74
N ILE A 96 12.73 10.01 18.83
CA ILE A 96 13.70 10.48 17.83
C ILE A 96 13.06 11.56 16.93
N THR A 97 11.87 11.27 16.40
CA THR A 97 11.18 12.21 15.50
C THR A 97 10.89 13.54 16.17
N LEU A 98 10.34 13.54 17.39
CA LEU A 98 10.01 14.77 18.12
C LEU A 98 11.27 15.55 18.52
N LYS A 99 12.35 14.85 18.91
CA LYS A 99 13.65 15.48 19.23
C LYS A 99 14.19 16.23 18.01
N ILE A 100 14.23 15.58 16.84
CA ILE A 100 14.69 16.22 15.60
C ILE A 100 13.76 17.36 15.20
N LEU A 101 12.45 17.15 15.28
CA LEU A 101 11.46 18.17 14.92
C LEU A 101 11.64 19.44 15.75
N PHE A 102 11.63 19.34 17.08
CA PHE A 102 11.62 20.52 17.95
C PHE A 102 12.99 21.19 18.06
N ASP A 103 14.06 20.43 18.16
CA ASP A 103 15.38 21.01 18.47
C ASP A 103 16.16 21.39 17.21
N TYR A 104 15.91 20.71 16.08
CA TYR A 104 16.70 20.87 14.86
C TYR A 104 15.93 21.44 13.67
N LEU A 105 14.60 21.31 13.62
CA LEU A 105 13.78 21.80 12.50
C LEU A 105 12.91 23.01 12.86
N SER A 106 12.25 23.03 14.02
CA SER A 106 11.40 24.14 14.44
C SER A 106 12.10 25.50 14.43
N PRO A 107 13.38 25.65 14.83
CA PRO A 107 14.10 26.92 14.71
C PRO A 107 14.26 27.43 13.27
N HIS A 108 14.19 26.53 12.28
CA HIS A 108 14.35 26.84 10.85
C HIS A 108 13.02 26.85 10.09
N LEU A 109 11.89 26.67 10.78
CA LEU A 109 10.57 26.61 10.16
C LEU A 109 10.23 27.84 9.29
N PRO A 110 10.55 29.09 9.69
CA PRO A 110 10.32 30.26 8.83
C PRO A 110 11.04 30.19 7.49
N VAL A 111 12.24 29.59 7.46
CA VAL A 111 13.01 29.41 6.22
C VAL A 111 12.32 28.37 5.33
N PHE A 112 11.88 27.25 5.89
CA PHE A 112 11.15 26.23 5.12
C PHE A 112 9.85 26.77 4.52
N GLN A 113 9.11 27.60 5.28
CA GLN A 113 7.90 28.27 4.78
C GLN A 113 8.24 29.21 3.61
N GLN A 114 9.25 30.06 3.76
CA GLN A 114 9.64 31.01 2.71
C GLN A 114 10.08 30.31 1.42
N GLU A 115 10.89 29.25 1.52
CA GLU A 115 11.31 28.49 0.34
C GLU A 115 10.14 27.75 -0.32
N PHE A 116 9.19 27.24 0.48
CA PHE A 116 7.98 26.62 -0.06
C PHE A 116 7.07 27.63 -0.77
N ASP A 117 6.90 28.83 -0.22
CA ASP A 117 6.09 29.89 -0.84
C ASP A 117 6.68 30.37 -2.17
N ARG A 118 8.01 30.51 -2.25
CA ARG A 118 8.72 30.80 -3.51
C ARG A 118 8.52 29.71 -4.54
N LEU A 119 8.62 28.45 -4.11
CA LEU A 119 8.39 27.31 -4.98
C LEU A 119 6.94 27.24 -5.46
N TYR A 120 5.97 27.51 -4.58
CA TYR A 120 4.56 27.57 -4.93
C TYR A 120 4.31 28.60 -6.03
N ALA A 121 4.87 29.81 -5.88
CA ALA A 121 4.74 30.86 -6.91
C ALA A 121 5.35 30.42 -8.25
N ALA A 122 6.56 29.88 -8.25
CA ALA A 122 7.21 29.40 -9.48
C ALA A 122 6.43 28.26 -10.17
N ILE A 123 5.85 27.34 -9.39
CA ILE A 123 5.00 26.27 -9.93
C ILE A 123 3.70 26.84 -10.50
N HIS A 124 3.09 27.82 -9.82
CA HIS A 124 1.84 28.46 -10.27
C HIS A 124 2.05 29.20 -11.58
N ASP A 125 3.08 30.04 -11.67
CA ASP A 125 3.45 30.75 -12.89
C ASP A 125 3.66 29.77 -14.07
N LYS A 126 4.39 28.67 -13.82
CA LYS A 126 4.62 27.65 -14.86
C LYS A 126 3.35 26.89 -15.24
N ALA A 127 2.48 26.58 -14.28
CA ALA A 127 1.20 25.94 -14.56
C ALA A 127 0.31 26.86 -15.41
N ASP A 128 0.31 28.15 -15.10
CA ASP A 128 -0.42 29.18 -15.82
C ASP A 128 0.10 29.34 -17.26
N GLU A 129 1.42 29.35 -17.47
CA GLU A 129 2.05 29.32 -18.79
C GLU A 129 1.63 28.08 -19.62
N ILE A 130 1.65 26.90 -19.01
CA ILE A 130 1.25 25.65 -19.68
C ILE A 130 -0.22 25.72 -20.10
N LEU A 131 -1.11 26.19 -19.23
CA LEU A 131 -2.54 26.34 -19.53
C LEU A 131 -2.78 27.41 -20.60
N ALA A 132 -2.06 28.52 -20.55
CA ALA A 132 -2.13 29.59 -21.54
C ALA A 132 -1.76 29.06 -22.93
N ALA A 133 -0.70 28.27 -23.04
CA ALA A 133 -0.25 27.69 -24.30
C ALA A 133 -1.21 26.58 -24.79
N ALA A 134 -1.71 25.73 -23.88
CA ALA A 134 -2.57 24.61 -24.21
C ALA A 134 -3.97 25.03 -24.67
N PHE A 135 -4.50 26.12 -24.11
CA PHE A 135 -5.87 26.61 -24.36
C PHE A 135 -5.90 28.03 -24.94
N ALA A 136 -4.82 28.44 -25.62
CA ALA A 136 -4.78 29.74 -26.30
C ALA A 136 -5.94 29.83 -27.31
N PRO A 137 -6.70 30.94 -27.34
CA PRO A 137 -7.66 31.16 -28.41
C PRO A 137 -6.92 31.18 -29.75
N GLU A 138 -7.50 30.57 -30.77
CA GLU A 138 -6.92 30.61 -32.12
C GLU A 138 -6.66 32.07 -32.52
N PRO A 139 -5.51 32.38 -33.13
CA PRO A 139 -5.26 33.72 -33.61
C PRO A 139 -6.36 34.09 -34.61
N VAL A 140 -7.19 35.07 -34.24
CA VAL A 140 -8.15 35.69 -35.15
C VAL A 140 -7.31 36.37 -36.22
N VAL A 141 -7.13 35.70 -37.34
CA VAL A 141 -6.49 36.32 -38.50
C VAL A 141 -7.49 37.30 -39.04
N THR A 142 -7.24 38.58 -38.79
CA THR A 142 -7.93 39.70 -39.45
C THR A 142 -8.00 39.41 -40.95
N ASP A 143 -9.20 39.42 -41.50
CA ASP A 143 -9.40 39.28 -42.94
C ASP A 143 -8.46 40.25 -43.66
N PRO A 144 -7.72 39.81 -44.69
CA PRO A 144 -6.97 40.76 -45.50
C PRO A 144 -7.95 41.78 -46.08
N GLU A 145 -7.61 43.07 -45.98
CA GLU A 145 -8.41 44.15 -46.57
C GLU A 145 -8.80 43.78 -48.01
N PRO A 146 -10.04 44.06 -48.44
CA PRO A 146 -10.52 43.65 -49.75
C PRO A 146 -9.58 44.19 -50.84
N ALA A 147 -8.87 43.27 -51.51
CA ALA A 147 -7.93 43.61 -52.55
C ALA A 147 -8.65 44.40 -53.66
N THR A 148 -8.15 45.60 -53.94
CA THR A 148 -8.65 46.48 -55.01
C THR A 148 -8.63 45.76 -56.36
N PHE A 149 -9.60 46.09 -57.21
CA PHE A 149 -9.93 45.41 -58.48
C PHE A 149 -8.73 45.16 -59.42
N LEU A 150 -7.68 46.01 -59.34
CA LEU A 150 -6.44 45.88 -60.11
C LEU A 150 -5.54 44.71 -59.66
N ALA A 151 -5.59 44.28 -58.40
CA ALA A 151 -4.79 43.17 -57.88
C ALA A 151 -5.31 41.78 -58.35
N ARG A 152 -6.57 41.69 -58.81
CA ARG A 152 -7.16 40.46 -59.37
C ARG A 152 -6.73 40.18 -60.81
N TRP A 153 -6.26 41.17 -61.55
CA TRP A 153 -5.88 41.03 -62.96
C TRP A 153 -4.43 40.55 -63.16
N LEU A 154 -3.55 40.83 -62.20
CA LEU A 154 -2.17 40.32 -62.17
C LEU A 154 -2.07 39.02 -61.35
N GLY A 155 -2.71 37.96 -61.85
CA GLY A 155 -2.34 36.56 -61.62
C GLY A 155 -1.88 36.13 -60.21
N ARG A 156 -2.49 36.61 -59.13
CA ARG A 156 -2.22 36.04 -57.79
C ARG A 156 -2.97 34.72 -57.64
N ARG A 157 -2.21 33.64 -57.41
CA ARG A 157 -2.72 32.32 -57.00
C ARG A 157 -3.77 32.51 -55.89
N PRO A 158 -4.90 31.77 -55.93
CA PRO A 158 -5.83 31.78 -54.81
C PRO A 158 -5.08 31.38 -53.54
N ALA A 159 -5.26 32.14 -52.47
CA ALA A 159 -4.73 31.77 -51.17
C ALA A 159 -5.27 30.37 -50.81
N PRO A 160 -4.45 29.49 -50.21
CA PRO A 160 -4.90 28.16 -49.85
C PRO A 160 -6.18 28.26 -49.03
N GLN A 161 -7.24 27.61 -49.49
CA GLN A 161 -8.50 27.48 -48.77
C GLN A 161 -8.17 26.85 -47.42
N ARG A 162 -8.32 27.62 -46.33
CA ARG A 162 -8.10 27.12 -44.98
C ARG A 162 -9.08 25.99 -44.72
N GLN A 163 -8.54 24.83 -44.37
CA GLN A 163 -9.31 23.83 -43.66
C GLN A 163 -9.72 24.47 -42.33
N THR A 164 -11.00 24.78 -42.17
CA THR A 164 -11.56 24.96 -40.84
C THR A 164 -11.22 23.71 -40.04
N ASP A 165 -10.63 23.89 -38.86
CA ASP A 165 -10.33 22.77 -37.99
C ASP A 165 -11.65 22.07 -37.67
N ARG A 166 -11.87 20.90 -38.28
CA ARG A 166 -13.13 20.15 -38.15
C ARG A 166 -13.21 19.39 -36.83
N ARG A 167 -12.14 19.45 -36.02
CA ARG A 167 -12.05 18.75 -34.75
C ARG A 167 -13.07 19.30 -33.75
N SER A 168 -13.68 18.40 -32.99
CA SER A 168 -14.55 18.78 -31.88
C SER A 168 -13.74 19.49 -30.78
N LEU A 169 -14.44 20.18 -29.86
CA LEU A 169 -13.78 20.76 -28.68
C LEU A 169 -13.07 19.68 -27.84
N GLU A 170 -13.67 18.49 -27.74
CA GLU A 170 -13.13 17.34 -27.01
C GLU A 170 -11.83 16.82 -27.65
N GLU A 171 -11.80 16.70 -28.97
CA GLU A 171 -10.60 16.28 -29.72
C GLU A 171 -9.46 17.28 -29.54
N ARG A 172 -9.75 18.58 -29.58
CA ARG A 172 -8.74 19.62 -29.33
C ARG A 172 -8.19 19.58 -27.90
N HIS A 173 -9.05 19.39 -26.90
CA HIS A 173 -8.61 19.23 -25.51
C HIS A 173 -7.80 17.94 -25.31
N HIS A 174 -8.18 16.84 -25.98
CA HIS A 174 -7.41 15.61 -25.95
C HIS A 174 -6.00 15.82 -26.52
N ASP A 175 -5.87 16.47 -27.67
CA ASP A 175 -4.59 16.80 -28.30
C ASP A 175 -3.72 17.67 -27.38
N ALA A 176 -4.32 18.69 -26.74
CA ALA A 176 -3.64 19.53 -25.77
C ALA A 176 -3.10 18.73 -24.57
N ILE A 177 -3.91 17.83 -24.01
CA ILE A 177 -3.50 16.94 -22.90
C ILE A 177 -2.37 15.99 -23.33
N GLN A 178 -2.42 15.45 -24.55
CA GLN A 178 -1.34 14.61 -25.08
C GLN A 178 -0.05 15.41 -25.30
N SER A 179 -0.16 16.65 -25.78
CA SER A 179 0.99 17.55 -25.93
C SER A 179 1.64 17.85 -24.57
N ILE A 180 0.86 18.16 -23.54
CA ILE A 180 1.33 18.33 -22.15
C ILE A 180 2.07 17.07 -21.67
N LYS A 181 1.53 15.87 -21.94
CA LYS A 181 2.19 14.61 -21.59
C LYS A 181 3.54 14.46 -22.30
N GLN A 182 3.60 14.72 -23.61
CA GLN A 182 4.82 14.60 -24.40
C GLN A 182 5.89 15.59 -23.95
N GLN A 183 5.51 16.85 -23.73
CA GLN A 183 6.41 17.89 -23.22
C GLN A 183 6.93 17.52 -21.83
N GLY A 184 6.08 17.02 -20.94
CA GLY A 184 6.50 16.54 -19.62
C GLY A 184 7.49 15.37 -19.65
N LEU A 185 7.35 14.45 -20.62
CA LEU A 185 8.31 13.34 -20.81
C LEU A 185 9.64 13.81 -21.41
N ALA A 186 9.63 14.92 -22.18
CA ALA A 186 10.82 15.50 -22.80
C ALA A 186 11.53 16.53 -21.92
N ALA A 187 10.85 17.10 -20.92
CA ALA A 187 11.41 18.08 -20.00
C ALA A 187 12.63 17.52 -19.27
N GLN A 188 13.68 18.34 -19.11
CA GLN A 188 14.89 17.96 -18.38
C GLN A 188 14.92 18.49 -16.95
N ASP A 189 14.26 19.63 -16.71
CA ASP A 189 14.15 20.21 -15.39
C ASP A 189 13.13 19.46 -14.52
N GLU A 190 13.49 19.24 -13.26
CA GLU A 190 12.68 18.45 -12.33
C GLU A 190 11.38 19.16 -11.92
N LEU A 191 11.40 20.50 -11.82
CA LEU A 191 10.22 21.29 -11.50
C LEU A 191 9.27 21.22 -12.69
N GLU A 192 9.78 21.49 -13.90
CA GLU A 192 9.00 21.44 -15.13
C GLU A 192 8.33 20.08 -15.34
N GLN A 193 9.07 18.98 -15.20
CA GLN A 193 8.50 17.62 -15.24
C GLN A 193 7.36 17.43 -14.22
N ALA A 194 7.51 17.95 -13.00
CA ALA A 194 6.49 17.84 -11.97
C ALA A 194 5.23 18.65 -12.28
N VAL A 195 5.38 19.84 -12.86
CA VAL A 195 4.24 20.67 -13.28
C VAL A 195 3.51 20.00 -14.44
N TYR A 196 4.21 19.54 -15.49
CA TYR A 196 3.58 18.83 -16.61
C TYR A 196 2.89 17.53 -16.17
N LYS A 197 3.51 16.74 -15.30
CA LYS A 197 2.90 15.53 -14.73
C LYS A 197 1.60 15.86 -13.99
N SER A 198 1.59 16.94 -13.20
CA SER A 198 0.43 17.38 -12.44
C SER A 198 -0.67 17.95 -13.35
N ALA A 199 -0.29 18.73 -14.36
CA ALA A 199 -1.18 19.23 -15.40
C ALA A 199 -1.84 18.08 -16.14
N TYR A 200 -1.06 17.10 -16.61
CA TYR A 200 -1.59 15.90 -17.25
C TYR A 200 -2.57 15.15 -16.35
N ARG A 201 -2.22 14.91 -15.07
CA ARG A 201 -3.10 14.20 -14.12
C ARG A 201 -4.42 14.94 -13.91
N VAL A 202 -4.38 16.22 -13.57
CA VAL A 202 -5.59 17.02 -13.29
C VAL A 202 -6.47 17.14 -14.53
N LEU A 203 -5.89 17.50 -15.68
CA LEU A 203 -6.65 17.72 -16.91
C LEU A 203 -7.23 16.41 -17.47
N SER A 204 -6.46 15.31 -17.46
CA SER A 204 -6.99 14.01 -17.92
C SER A 204 -8.12 13.50 -17.02
N SER A 205 -8.03 13.73 -15.70
CA SER A 205 -9.09 13.40 -14.76
C SER A 205 -10.37 14.23 -15.02
N ILE A 206 -10.25 15.55 -15.19
CA ILE A 206 -11.40 16.41 -15.54
C ILE A 206 -12.02 15.97 -16.88
N ALA A 207 -11.21 15.76 -17.91
CA ALA A 207 -11.70 15.35 -19.23
C ALA A 207 -12.43 13.99 -19.18
N ALA A 208 -11.96 13.06 -18.35
CA ALA A 208 -12.62 11.76 -18.18
C ALA A 208 -14.01 11.86 -17.53
N ILE A 209 -14.24 12.88 -16.68
CA ILE A 209 -15.52 13.09 -16.00
C ILE A 209 -16.48 13.99 -16.81
N GLN A 210 -15.96 15.07 -17.41
CA GLN A 210 -16.76 16.13 -18.03
C GLN A 210 -16.80 16.05 -19.56
N GLY A 211 -16.02 15.17 -20.19
CA GLY A 211 -15.83 15.08 -21.65
C GLY A 211 -14.95 16.19 -22.24
N HIS A 212 -14.87 17.36 -21.58
CA HIS A 212 -14.05 18.50 -21.99
C HIS A 212 -13.58 19.33 -20.78
N ILE A 213 -12.61 20.22 -21.00
CA ILE A 213 -12.11 21.15 -19.98
C ILE A 213 -12.93 22.44 -20.04
N GLY A 214 -13.98 22.53 -19.20
CA GLY A 214 -14.84 23.71 -19.05
C GLY A 214 -14.55 24.54 -17.80
N VAL A 215 -13.40 24.31 -17.15
CA VAL A 215 -13.05 24.90 -15.85
C VAL A 215 -12.24 26.17 -16.06
N ASP A 216 -12.49 27.18 -15.21
CA ASP A 216 -11.73 28.42 -15.20
C ASP A 216 -10.22 28.19 -15.05
N ARG A 217 -9.42 28.98 -15.77
CA ARG A 217 -7.96 28.81 -15.86
C ARG A 217 -7.28 29.01 -14.50
N GLU A 218 -7.71 29.96 -13.68
CA GLU A 218 -7.12 30.17 -12.35
C GLU A 218 -7.43 29.00 -11.42
N VAL A 219 -8.64 28.44 -11.51
CA VAL A 219 -9.00 27.22 -10.77
C VAL A 219 -8.11 26.05 -11.20
N LEU A 220 -7.89 25.86 -12.50
CA LEU A 220 -6.99 24.82 -13.03
C LEU A 220 -5.54 25.03 -12.57
N ALA A 221 -5.00 26.24 -12.72
CA ALA A 221 -3.64 26.59 -12.29
C ALA A 221 -3.45 26.28 -10.80
N ARG A 222 -4.42 26.67 -9.97
CA ARG A 222 -4.40 26.38 -8.54
C ARG A 222 -4.46 24.88 -8.23
N LEU A 223 -5.30 24.10 -8.91
CA LEU A 223 -5.37 22.64 -8.72
C LEU A 223 -4.05 21.95 -9.11
N ILE A 224 -3.49 22.32 -10.26
CA ILE A 224 -2.20 21.81 -10.74
C ILE A 224 -1.09 22.16 -9.76
N THR A 225 -1.06 23.41 -9.28
CA THR A 225 -0.06 23.90 -8.33
C THR A 225 -0.11 23.13 -7.02
N ARG A 226 -1.31 22.98 -6.43
CA ARG A 226 -1.51 22.24 -5.18
C ARG A 226 -1.08 20.78 -5.31
N HIS A 227 -1.48 20.13 -6.40
CA HIS A 227 -1.11 18.75 -6.70
C HIS A 227 0.42 18.60 -6.83
N ALA A 228 1.08 19.49 -7.58
CA ALA A 228 2.53 19.49 -7.74
C ALA A 228 3.27 19.76 -6.41
N CYS A 229 2.80 20.69 -5.58
CA CYS A 229 3.40 21.02 -4.29
C CYS A 229 3.37 19.86 -3.30
N ASN A 230 2.28 19.07 -3.28
CA ASN A 230 2.17 17.93 -2.37
C ASN A 230 3.18 16.79 -2.65
N ASP A 231 3.63 16.63 -3.90
CA ASP A 231 4.65 15.64 -4.30
C ASP A 231 6.04 16.27 -4.46
N TYR A 232 6.20 17.19 -5.42
CA TYR A 232 7.47 17.85 -5.72
C TYR A 232 7.87 18.85 -4.63
N GLY A 233 6.94 19.68 -4.15
CA GLY A 233 7.22 20.61 -3.06
C GLY A 233 7.64 19.88 -1.78
N SER A 234 6.96 18.77 -1.46
CA SER A 234 7.38 17.85 -0.39
C SER A 234 8.81 17.34 -0.60
N ARG A 235 9.18 16.95 -1.82
CA ARG A 235 10.56 16.52 -2.14
C ARG A 235 11.58 17.64 -1.90
N ILE A 236 11.26 18.89 -2.25
CA ILE A 236 12.15 20.03 -1.99
C ILE A 236 12.30 20.28 -0.49
N ILE A 237 11.21 20.25 0.27
CA ILE A 237 11.26 20.31 1.75
C ILE A 237 12.14 19.18 2.32
N GLY A 238 11.98 17.96 1.81
CA GLY A 238 12.81 16.83 2.18
C GLY A 238 14.30 17.05 1.91
N ARG A 239 14.67 17.77 0.83
CA ARG A 239 16.07 18.15 0.55
C ARG A 239 16.56 19.22 1.52
N LEU A 240 15.73 20.22 1.81
CA LEU A 240 16.06 21.33 2.71
C LEU A 240 16.30 20.86 4.15
N LEU A 241 15.50 19.90 4.66
CA LEU A 241 15.67 19.38 6.02
C LEU A 241 16.81 18.37 6.16
N ALA A 242 17.32 17.80 5.06
CA ALA A 242 18.31 16.71 5.11
C ALA A 242 19.60 17.07 5.89
N PRO A 243 20.21 18.26 5.70
CA PRO A 243 21.39 18.66 6.48
C PRO A 243 21.10 18.81 7.97
N HIS A 244 19.87 19.18 8.36
CA HIS A 244 19.47 19.31 9.75
C HIS A 244 19.28 17.93 10.40
N VAL A 245 18.69 16.98 9.67
CA VAL A 245 18.59 15.58 10.11
C VAL A 245 19.98 14.97 10.28
N GLU A 246 20.90 15.19 9.33
CA GLU A 246 22.28 14.70 9.44
C GLU A 246 22.99 15.27 10.67
N ARG A 247 22.85 16.57 10.92
CA ARG A 247 23.38 17.21 12.14
C ARG A 247 22.80 16.58 13.40
N ALA A 248 21.49 16.33 13.43
CA ALA A 248 20.85 15.71 14.56
C ALA A 248 21.35 14.28 14.79
N MET A 249 21.53 13.49 13.72
CA MET A 249 22.10 12.15 13.83
C MET A 249 23.50 12.18 14.46
N GLN A 250 24.36 13.12 14.02
CA GLN A 250 25.71 13.27 14.54
C GLN A 250 25.75 13.71 16.01
N GLN A 251 24.90 14.68 16.40
CA GLN A 251 24.90 15.25 17.75
C GLN A 251 24.20 14.37 18.78
N GLU A 252 23.12 13.68 18.39
CA GLU A 252 22.38 12.78 19.27
C GLU A 252 22.92 11.34 19.26
N GLY A 253 23.87 11.03 18.38
CA GLY A 253 24.44 9.69 18.23
C GLY A 253 23.46 8.69 17.61
N TYR A 254 22.58 9.13 16.71
CA TYR A 254 21.67 8.22 16.02
C TYR A 254 22.39 7.49 14.89
N GLU A 255 22.39 6.16 14.95
CA GLU A 255 23.00 5.32 13.92
C GLU A 255 22.19 5.31 12.62
N ARG A 256 22.91 5.16 11.51
CA ARG A 256 22.34 5.05 10.17
C ARG A 256 22.02 3.59 9.87
N VAL A 257 20.89 3.34 9.20
CA VAL A 257 20.60 1.99 8.69
C VAL A 257 21.66 1.60 7.65
N PRO A 258 22.43 0.51 7.87
CA PRO A 258 23.52 0.15 6.99
C PRO A 258 22.98 -0.40 5.65
N LEU A 259 23.71 -0.10 4.57
CA LEU A 259 23.48 -0.75 3.28
C LEU A 259 23.96 -2.21 3.35
N ALA A 260 23.29 -3.09 2.60
CA ALA A 260 23.65 -4.50 2.53
C ALA A 260 24.28 -4.84 1.17
N ASP A 261 25.26 -5.75 1.17
CA ASP A 261 25.86 -6.28 -0.07
C ASP A 261 24.92 -7.26 -0.77
N GLU A 262 24.24 -8.12 0.00
CA GLU A 262 23.15 -8.99 -0.46
C GLU A 262 21.86 -8.65 0.28
N PRO A 263 21.08 -7.64 -0.17
CA PRO A 263 19.94 -7.18 0.60
C PRO A 263 18.84 -8.23 0.76
N ILE A 264 18.41 -8.43 2.01
CA ILE A 264 17.30 -9.30 2.38
C ILE A 264 16.05 -8.45 2.64
N LEU A 265 14.95 -8.83 2.00
CA LEU A 265 13.63 -8.23 2.22
C LEU A 265 12.70 -9.23 2.90
N ILE A 266 12.28 -8.94 4.12
CA ILE A 266 11.21 -9.66 4.81
C ILE A 266 9.91 -8.89 4.64
N SER A 267 8.84 -9.55 4.20
CA SER A 267 7.51 -8.96 4.11
C SER A 267 6.47 -9.79 4.83
N LEU A 268 5.68 -9.14 5.69
CA LEU A 268 4.56 -9.74 6.39
C LEU A 268 3.26 -9.43 5.65
N LYS A 269 2.49 -10.47 5.31
CA LYS A 269 1.22 -10.37 4.60
C LYS A 269 0.13 -11.03 5.44
N GLY A 270 -0.92 -10.28 5.73
CA GLY A 270 -2.04 -10.74 6.56
C GLY A 270 -3.04 -9.61 6.78
N ALA A 271 -4.28 -9.95 7.07
CA ALA A 271 -5.35 -8.99 7.33
C ALA A 271 -5.06 -8.07 8.53
N SER A 272 -5.87 -7.04 8.70
CA SER A 272 -5.86 -6.23 9.92
C SER A 272 -6.05 -7.14 11.14
N ALA A 273 -5.27 -6.94 12.20
CA ALA A 273 -5.27 -7.79 13.41
C ALA A 273 -4.94 -9.30 13.21
N ALA A 274 -4.39 -9.70 12.05
CA ALA A 274 -3.90 -11.06 11.82
C ALA A 274 -2.63 -11.45 12.60
N GLY A 275 -2.09 -10.60 13.48
CA GLY A 275 -0.89 -10.90 14.27
C GLY A 275 0.47 -10.60 13.61
N LYS A 276 0.50 -9.75 12.57
CA LYS A 276 1.75 -9.33 11.89
C LYS A 276 2.78 -8.75 12.85
N SER A 277 2.40 -7.81 13.71
CA SER A 277 3.32 -7.21 14.67
C SER A 277 3.90 -8.22 15.66
N SER A 278 3.09 -9.18 16.12
CA SER A 278 3.55 -10.23 17.02
C SER A 278 4.55 -11.16 16.33
N LEU A 279 4.29 -11.51 15.06
CA LEU A 279 5.24 -12.28 14.25
C LEU A 279 6.52 -11.50 13.97
N ARG A 280 6.45 -10.19 13.69
CA ARG A 280 7.62 -9.32 13.49
C ARG A 280 8.61 -9.45 14.64
N HIS A 281 8.10 -9.41 15.87
CA HIS A 281 8.91 -9.61 17.07
C HIS A 281 9.57 -11.01 17.10
N LEU A 282 8.83 -12.07 16.79
CA LEU A 282 9.37 -13.44 16.74
C LEU A 282 10.42 -13.63 15.64
N LEU A 283 10.28 -12.94 14.50
CA LEU A 283 11.21 -13.04 13.38
C LEU A 283 12.57 -12.41 13.66
N ARG A 284 12.77 -11.69 14.78
CA ARG A 284 14.09 -11.23 15.20
C ARG A 284 15.07 -12.39 15.35
N HIS A 285 14.62 -13.50 15.92
CA HIS A 285 15.43 -14.72 16.05
C HIS A 285 15.68 -15.37 14.68
N THR A 286 14.66 -15.42 13.82
CA THR A 286 14.84 -15.94 12.45
C THR A 286 15.81 -15.10 11.63
N LEU A 287 15.83 -13.77 11.81
CA LEU A 287 16.80 -12.88 11.17
C LEU A 287 18.22 -13.14 11.69
N GLN A 288 18.38 -13.35 13.00
CA GLN A 288 19.66 -13.74 13.60
C GLN A 288 20.18 -15.06 13.03
N ASP A 289 19.31 -16.07 12.87
CA ASP A 289 19.65 -17.35 12.25
C ASP A 289 20.07 -17.20 10.77
N LEU A 290 19.56 -16.18 10.09
CA LEU A 290 19.96 -15.80 8.73
C LEU A 290 21.24 -14.93 8.71
N GLY A 291 21.87 -14.70 9.85
CA GLY A 291 23.08 -13.89 10.00
C GLY A 291 22.83 -12.38 9.99
N VAL A 292 21.58 -11.94 10.09
CA VAL A 292 21.19 -10.52 10.13
C VAL A 292 20.93 -10.11 11.56
N GLN A 293 21.82 -9.28 12.12
CA GLN A 293 21.65 -8.75 13.48
C GLN A 293 20.57 -7.66 13.52
N PRO A 294 19.92 -7.42 14.68
CA PRO A 294 18.94 -6.34 14.87
C PRO A 294 19.41 -4.95 14.39
N GLU A 295 20.70 -4.68 14.49
CA GLU A 295 21.35 -3.42 14.08
C GLU A 295 21.66 -3.37 12.57
N GLN A 296 21.29 -4.39 11.81
CA GLN A 296 21.63 -4.55 10.39
C GLN A 296 20.42 -4.51 9.46
N TYR A 297 19.22 -4.18 9.97
CA TYR A 297 18.02 -4.01 9.15
C TYR A 297 17.15 -2.83 9.59
N GLY A 298 16.44 -2.23 8.64
CA GLY A 298 15.40 -1.23 8.92
C GLY A 298 14.01 -1.85 9.01
N THR A 299 13.18 -1.38 9.94
CA THR A 299 11.76 -1.78 10.03
C THR A 299 10.85 -0.70 9.44
N ILE A 300 10.01 -1.09 8.49
CA ILE A 300 8.96 -0.23 7.91
C ILE A 300 7.60 -0.67 8.44
N THR A 301 7.01 0.16 9.29
CA THR A 301 5.65 -0.03 9.83
C THR A 301 4.89 1.30 9.91
N PRO A 302 4.12 1.67 8.87
CA PRO A 302 3.40 2.96 8.80
C PRO A 302 2.46 3.24 9.98
N ASP A 303 2.04 2.17 10.66
CA ASP A 303 1.11 2.23 11.77
C ASP A 303 1.67 2.97 12.99
N ILE A 304 3.00 3.01 13.19
CA ILE A 304 3.61 3.74 14.33
C ILE A 304 3.56 5.26 14.15
N TRP A 305 3.37 5.75 12.91
CA TRP A 305 3.33 7.18 12.60
C TRP A 305 2.06 7.87 13.10
N ARG A 306 0.95 7.13 13.25
CA ARG A 306 -0.39 7.70 13.50
C ARG A 306 -0.47 8.66 14.68
N ARG A 307 0.14 8.29 15.81
CA ARG A 307 0.14 9.12 17.03
C ARG A 307 1.10 10.32 16.94
N LEU A 308 1.95 10.41 15.91
CA LEU A 308 2.70 11.65 15.60
C LEU A 308 1.83 12.61 14.78
N LEU A 309 0.95 12.05 13.96
CA LEU A 309 0.08 12.82 13.07
C LEU A 309 -1.16 13.36 13.76
N LEU A 310 -1.64 12.68 14.79
CA LEU A 310 -2.87 12.98 15.49
C LEU A 310 -2.71 12.75 17.00
N ASP A 311 -3.11 13.73 17.79
CA ASP A 311 -3.26 13.59 19.24
C ASP A 311 -4.54 12.81 19.52
N TYR A 312 -4.40 11.62 20.10
CA TYR A 312 -5.53 10.73 20.38
C TYR A 312 -6.36 11.25 21.55
N GLU A 313 -5.73 11.92 22.50
CA GLU A 313 -6.39 12.26 23.76
C GLU A 313 -7.25 13.51 23.62
N ALA A 314 -6.97 14.31 22.58
CA ALA A 314 -7.77 15.46 22.18
C ALA A 314 -9.05 15.11 21.38
N LEU A 315 -9.31 13.83 21.06
CA LEU A 315 -10.41 13.44 20.17
C LEU A 315 -11.79 13.39 20.82
N GLY A 316 -11.87 13.38 22.16
CA GLY A 316 -13.14 13.27 22.88
C GLY A 316 -13.97 12.07 22.40
N GLU A 317 -15.24 12.29 22.06
CA GLU A 317 -16.14 11.22 21.58
C GLU A 317 -15.65 10.52 20.30
N ALA A 318 -14.81 11.18 19.50
CA ALA A 318 -14.28 10.62 18.25
C ALA A 318 -13.11 9.65 18.46
N TYR A 319 -12.69 9.35 19.71
CA TYR A 319 -11.48 8.58 20.00
C TYR A 319 -11.41 7.22 19.27
N LYS A 320 -12.56 6.54 19.08
CA LYS A 320 -12.59 5.26 18.36
C LYS A 320 -12.24 5.41 16.88
N TYR A 321 -12.39 6.60 16.29
CA TYR A 321 -12.04 6.90 14.91
C TYR A 321 -10.57 7.33 14.72
N ALA A 322 -9.74 7.39 15.77
CA ALA A 322 -8.36 7.88 15.69
C ALA A 322 -7.53 7.23 14.56
N GLY A 323 -7.70 5.93 14.35
CA GLY A 323 -7.07 5.20 13.23
C GLY A 323 -7.57 5.68 11.86
N ARG A 324 -8.87 5.91 11.70
CA ARG A 324 -9.47 6.40 10.46
C ARG A 324 -9.03 7.83 10.14
N LEU A 325 -9.03 8.70 11.15
CA LEU A 325 -8.75 10.13 11.03
C LEU A 325 -7.35 10.47 10.51
N ALA A 326 -6.34 9.63 10.79
CA ALA A 326 -4.99 9.80 10.25
C ALA A 326 -4.69 8.91 9.03
N GLY A 327 -5.64 8.05 8.62
CA GLY A 327 -5.38 6.98 7.64
C GLY A 327 -4.98 7.48 6.25
N LYS A 328 -5.67 8.50 5.73
CA LYS A 328 -5.39 9.09 4.42
C LYS A 328 -4.00 9.72 4.36
N GLU A 329 -3.59 10.39 5.43
CA GLU A 329 -2.26 10.99 5.49
C GLU A 329 -1.15 9.93 5.62
N VAL A 330 -1.35 8.87 6.42
CA VAL A 330 -0.39 7.75 6.49
C VAL A 330 -0.13 7.16 5.11
N LYS A 331 -1.18 7.00 4.27
CA LYS A 331 -1.07 6.53 2.89
C LYS A 331 -0.19 7.47 2.05
N LEU A 332 -0.35 8.78 2.19
CA LEU A 332 0.47 9.77 1.49
C LEU A 332 1.95 9.71 1.93
N ILE A 333 2.22 9.55 3.22
CA ILE A 333 3.58 9.42 3.75
C ILE A 333 4.24 8.11 3.29
N ASP A 334 3.50 6.99 3.26
CA ASP A 334 4.04 5.70 2.77
C ASP A 334 4.43 5.78 1.29
N ALA A 335 3.66 6.52 0.47
CA ALA A 335 4.03 6.78 -0.93
C ALA A 335 5.31 7.62 -1.05
N LYS A 336 5.49 8.63 -0.19
CA LYS A 336 6.73 9.44 -0.13
C LYS A 336 7.92 8.61 0.32
N LEU A 337 7.73 7.72 1.29
CA LEU A 337 8.75 6.77 1.74
C LEU A 337 9.19 5.83 0.60
N ASP A 338 8.24 5.26 -0.14
CA ASP A 338 8.55 4.39 -1.28
C ASP A 338 9.34 5.12 -2.38
N ARG A 339 8.97 6.37 -2.68
CA ARG A 339 9.74 7.24 -3.59
C ARG A 339 11.16 7.44 -3.06
N TYR A 340 11.29 7.81 -1.80
CA TYR A 340 12.59 8.10 -1.18
C TYR A 340 13.53 6.88 -1.17
N ILE A 341 13.03 5.70 -0.77
CA ILE A 341 13.80 4.45 -0.79
C ILE A 341 14.20 4.09 -2.23
N ARG A 342 13.30 4.27 -3.21
CA ARG A 342 13.61 4.03 -4.62
C ARG A 342 14.73 4.93 -5.12
N ASP A 343 14.71 6.22 -4.76
CA ASP A 343 15.74 7.18 -5.15
C ASP A 343 17.08 6.85 -4.50
N LYS A 344 17.09 6.50 -3.20
CA LYS A 344 18.29 5.96 -2.52
C LYS A 344 18.83 4.73 -3.23
N ALA A 345 17.98 3.75 -3.48
CA ALA A 345 18.37 2.50 -4.14
C ALA A 345 18.96 2.72 -5.54
N ARG A 346 18.44 3.70 -6.30
CA ARG A 346 19.00 4.09 -7.60
C ARG A 346 20.39 4.74 -7.48
N ARG A 347 20.60 5.61 -6.49
CA ARG A 347 21.90 6.25 -6.25
C ARG A 347 22.94 5.26 -5.74
N ASP A 348 22.57 4.50 -4.71
CA ASP A 348 23.49 3.65 -3.96
C ASP A 348 23.68 2.28 -4.63
N ARG A 349 22.85 1.96 -5.63
CA ARG A 349 22.80 0.66 -6.34
C ARG A 349 22.54 -0.54 -5.43
N THR A 350 22.11 -0.30 -4.19
CA THR A 350 21.73 -1.30 -3.20
C THR A 350 20.71 -0.71 -2.22
N ILE A 351 20.19 -1.53 -1.31
CA ILE A 351 19.33 -1.12 -0.20
C ILE A 351 19.80 -1.80 1.10
N PRO A 352 19.37 -1.31 2.28
CA PRO A 352 19.50 -2.07 3.52
C PRO A 352 18.74 -3.39 3.49
N ASN A 353 19.02 -4.26 4.46
CA ASN A 353 18.05 -5.28 4.83
C ASN A 353 16.79 -4.60 5.38
N LEU A 354 15.62 -5.08 5.01
CA LEU A 354 14.35 -4.46 5.36
C LEU A 354 13.35 -5.49 5.88
N LEU A 355 12.73 -5.18 7.02
CA LEU A 355 11.53 -5.85 7.50
C LEU A 355 10.33 -4.93 7.27
N ILE A 356 9.39 -5.41 6.47
CA ILE A 356 8.20 -4.65 6.08
C ILE A 356 6.94 -5.26 6.68
N ASP A 357 6.35 -4.51 7.62
CA ASP A 357 5.04 -4.75 8.21
C ASP A 357 4.09 -3.61 7.82
N ARG A 358 3.68 -3.60 6.55
CA ARG A 358 2.66 -2.68 6.05
C ARG A 358 1.54 -3.43 5.36
N PHE A 359 0.32 -3.07 5.75
CA PHE A 359 -0.88 -3.48 5.05
C PHE A 359 -1.18 -2.46 3.97
N ARG A 360 -1.17 -2.91 2.72
CA ARG A 360 -1.46 -2.10 1.54
C ARG A 360 -2.55 -2.79 0.74
N PHE A 361 -3.72 -2.17 0.73
CA PHE A 361 -4.91 -2.61 0.00
C PHE A 361 -4.59 -2.80 -1.49
N ASP A 362 -3.95 -1.78 -2.07
CA ASP A 362 -3.51 -1.73 -3.47
C ASP A 362 -2.40 -2.74 -3.81
N SER A 363 -1.64 -3.26 -2.85
CA SER A 363 -0.58 -4.26 -3.12
C SER A 363 -1.12 -5.61 -3.59
N PHE A 364 -2.43 -5.82 -3.50
CA PHE A 364 -3.14 -7.03 -3.89
C PHE A 364 -3.94 -6.88 -5.20
N SER A 365 -3.99 -5.68 -5.79
CA SER A 365 -4.66 -5.44 -7.07
C SER A 365 -3.78 -5.82 -8.26
N SER A 366 -4.40 -6.30 -9.34
CA SER A 366 -3.68 -6.82 -10.53
C SER A 366 -2.80 -5.76 -11.21
N GLU A 367 -3.22 -4.48 -11.22
CA GLU A 367 -2.47 -3.38 -11.84
C GLU A 367 -1.20 -3.02 -11.06
N THR A 368 -1.28 -2.98 -9.72
CA THR A 368 -0.11 -2.72 -8.86
C THR A 368 0.81 -3.93 -8.80
N VAL A 369 0.25 -5.14 -8.91
CA VAL A 369 1.02 -6.37 -8.99
C VAL A 369 2.00 -6.30 -10.18
N ALA A 370 1.62 -5.84 -11.38
CA ALA A 370 2.61 -5.66 -12.45
C ALA A 370 3.75 -4.67 -12.06
N ARG A 371 3.42 -3.51 -11.46
CA ARG A 371 4.39 -2.47 -11.06
C ARG A 371 5.39 -2.89 -9.99
N ILE A 372 5.05 -3.87 -9.14
CA ILE A 372 5.92 -4.33 -8.04
C ILE A 372 7.27 -4.88 -8.55
N LEU A 373 7.36 -5.40 -9.78
CA LEU A 373 8.60 -5.97 -10.32
C LEU A 373 9.49 -4.94 -11.03
N ASP A 374 8.90 -4.08 -11.85
CA ASP A 374 9.70 -3.32 -12.83
C ASP A 374 10.15 -1.94 -12.33
N ASP A 375 9.46 -1.36 -11.34
CA ASP A 375 9.68 0.02 -10.91
C ASP A 375 9.92 0.20 -9.41
N THR A 376 10.12 -0.89 -8.66
CA THR A 376 10.36 -0.82 -7.21
C THR A 376 11.82 -1.06 -6.84
N TYR A 377 12.16 -0.81 -5.58
CA TYR A 377 13.47 -1.16 -5.01
C TYR A 377 13.69 -2.67 -4.91
N ALA A 378 12.68 -3.51 -5.19
CA ALA A 378 12.80 -4.97 -5.14
C ALA A 378 13.82 -5.53 -6.13
N LYS A 379 14.15 -4.79 -7.21
CA LYS A 379 15.22 -5.19 -8.14
C LYS A 379 16.63 -5.21 -7.53
N TYR A 380 16.83 -4.50 -6.41
CA TYR A 380 18.08 -4.49 -5.65
C TYR A 380 18.10 -5.54 -4.53
N VAL A 381 16.99 -6.26 -4.32
CA VAL A 381 16.91 -7.32 -3.32
C VAL A 381 17.60 -8.57 -3.86
N ALA A 382 18.44 -9.20 -3.04
CA ALA A 382 19.05 -10.49 -3.36
C ALA A 382 18.10 -11.64 -2.99
N THR A 383 17.53 -11.58 -1.77
CA THR A 383 16.62 -12.60 -1.25
C THR A 383 15.39 -11.96 -0.63
N MET A 384 14.21 -12.46 -0.97
CA MET A 384 12.94 -12.03 -0.40
C MET A 384 12.27 -13.18 0.34
N HIS A 385 11.89 -12.92 1.59
CA HIS A 385 11.09 -13.78 2.44
C HIS A 385 9.69 -13.18 2.59
N ILE A 386 8.65 -13.92 2.19
CA ILE A 386 7.27 -13.50 2.43
C ILE A 386 6.60 -14.45 3.41
N TYR A 387 6.05 -13.90 4.49
CA TYR A 387 5.25 -14.63 5.46
C TYR A 387 3.77 -14.29 5.24
N TYR A 388 2.99 -15.28 4.86
CA TYR A 388 1.54 -15.20 4.68
C TYR A 388 0.84 -15.71 5.93
N ILE A 389 0.22 -14.81 6.67
CA ILE A 389 -0.42 -15.10 7.95
C ILE A 389 -1.92 -15.25 7.71
N ILE A 390 -2.40 -16.46 7.90
CA ILE A 390 -3.79 -16.86 7.75
C ILE A 390 -4.38 -16.90 9.17
N THR A 391 -5.47 -16.17 9.39
CA THR A 391 -6.13 -16.05 10.69
C THR A 391 -7.63 -16.15 10.49
N PRO A 392 -8.35 -16.95 11.30
CA PRO A 392 -9.81 -17.00 11.24
C PRO A 392 -10.42 -15.57 11.32
N PRO A 393 -11.31 -15.18 10.40
CA PRO A 393 -11.84 -13.82 10.32
C PRO A 393 -12.47 -13.31 11.63
N GLU A 394 -13.23 -14.14 12.34
CA GLU A 394 -13.79 -13.86 13.67
C GLU A 394 -12.71 -13.49 14.70
N ALA A 395 -11.58 -14.20 14.69
CA ALA A 395 -10.47 -13.92 15.59
C ALA A 395 -9.82 -12.56 15.27
N THR A 396 -9.86 -12.09 14.02
CA THR A 396 -9.36 -10.76 13.67
C THR A 396 -10.22 -9.63 14.26
N VAL A 397 -11.54 -9.84 14.37
CA VAL A 397 -12.48 -8.90 15.00
C VAL A 397 -12.18 -8.79 16.50
N GLU A 398 -12.08 -9.93 17.18
CA GLU A 398 -11.84 -10.01 18.63
C GLU A 398 -10.46 -9.45 19.02
N ARG A 399 -9.40 -9.86 18.31
CA ARG A 399 -8.05 -9.31 18.52
C ARG A 399 -8.00 -7.83 18.17
N GLY A 400 -8.73 -7.42 17.14
CA GLY A 400 -8.87 -6.02 16.74
C GLY A 400 -9.45 -5.15 17.86
N TRP A 401 -10.49 -5.65 18.53
CA TRP A 401 -11.10 -5.00 19.68
C TRP A 401 -10.15 -4.87 20.87
N GLN A 402 -9.43 -5.96 21.22
CA GLN A 402 -8.42 -5.92 22.29
C GLN A 402 -7.32 -4.88 21.99
N ARG A 403 -6.86 -4.81 20.74
CA ARG A 403 -5.92 -3.75 20.30
C ARG A 403 -6.55 -2.36 20.37
N GLY A 404 -7.85 -2.24 20.12
CA GLY A 404 -8.61 -1.02 20.35
C GLY A 404 -8.51 -0.55 21.80
N LEU A 405 -8.79 -1.44 22.74
CA LEU A 405 -8.69 -1.18 24.18
C LEU A 405 -7.27 -0.83 24.64
N GLU A 406 -6.27 -1.60 24.20
CA GLU A 406 -4.87 -1.40 24.59
C GLU A 406 -4.24 -0.14 23.96
N ARG A 407 -4.64 0.23 22.73
CA ARG A 407 -3.89 1.19 21.89
C ARG A 407 -4.68 2.41 21.43
N GLY A 408 -5.99 2.42 21.63
CA GLY A 408 -6.91 3.37 21.00
C GLY A 408 -7.11 3.11 19.50
N ARG A 409 -6.82 1.90 19.00
CA ARG A 409 -6.89 1.56 17.57
C ARG A 409 -8.13 0.72 17.24
N TYR A 410 -9.29 1.35 17.31
CA TYR A 410 -10.55 0.71 16.97
C TYR A 410 -10.80 0.72 15.45
N LYS A 411 -11.63 -0.22 14.98
CA LYS A 411 -12.20 -0.28 13.62
C LYS A 411 -13.59 -0.91 13.69
N ALA A 412 -14.40 -0.69 12.66
CA ALA A 412 -15.69 -1.36 12.53
C ALA A 412 -15.49 -2.87 12.26
N VAL A 413 -16.50 -3.68 12.58
CA VAL A 413 -16.49 -5.14 12.32
C VAL A 413 -16.36 -5.41 10.82
N SER A 414 -17.15 -4.70 10.01
CA SER A 414 -17.13 -4.81 8.56
C SER A 414 -15.78 -4.46 7.95
N ASP A 415 -15.03 -3.54 8.55
CA ASP A 415 -13.65 -3.26 8.13
C ASP A 415 -12.74 -4.47 8.36
N PHE A 416 -12.79 -5.12 9.54
CA PHE A 416 -11.96 -6.30 9.80
C PHE A 416 -12.26 -7.45 8.84
N LEU A 417 -13.54 -7.75 8.63
CA LEU A 417 -13.97 -8.81 7.71
C LEU A 417 -13.68 -8.46 6.25
N GLY A 418 -13.89 -7.20 5.85
CA GLY A 418 -13.53 -6.69 4.52
C GLY A 418 -12.03 -6.84 4.24
N HIS A 419 -11.17 -6.49 5.21
CA HIS A 419 -9.72 -6.70 5.09
C HIS A 419 -9.34 -8.17 4.96
N CYS A 420 -10.08 -9.08 5.60
CA CYS A 420 -9.85 -10.52 5.45
C CYS A 420 -10.10 -10.95 4.01
N VAL A 421 -11.27 -10.62 3.45
CA VAL A 421 -11.63 -10.97 2.07
C VAL A 421 -10.57 -10.50 1.08
N GLU A 422 -10.19 -9.23 1.16
CA GLU A 422 -9.18 -8.64 0.29
C GLU A 422 -7.80 -9.31 0.46
N SER A 423 -7.37 -9.53 1.70
CA SER A 423 -6.08 -10.17 1.98
C SER A 423 -6.01 -11.55 1.35
N TYR A 424 -7.03 -12.37 1.59
CA TYR A 424 -7.03 -13.76 1.17
C TYR A 424 -7.27 -13.95 -0.33
N ASP A 425 -8.00 -13.04 -0.99
CA ASP A 425 -8.03 -12.96 -2.45
C ASP A 425 -6.68 -12.53 -3.05
N GLY A 426 -5.99 -11.61 -2.37
CA GLY A 426 -4.72 -11.05 -2.81
C GLY A 426 -3.49 -11.95 -2.64
N MET A 427 -3.42 -12.73 -1.56
CA MET A 427 -2.23 -13.55 -1.23
C MET A 427 -1.80 -14.49 -2.38
N PRO A 428 -2.70 -15.28 -3.00
CA PRO A 428 -2.35 -16.13 -4.14
C PRO A 428 -1.79 -15.35 -5.33
N ARG A 429 -2.34 -14.16 -5.61
CA ARG A 429 -1.89 -13.31 -6.73
C ARG A 429 -0.45 -12.84 -6.53
N VAL A 430 -0.15 -12.36 -5.32
CA VAL A 430 1.20 -11.94 -4.94
C VAL A 430 2.16 -13.12 -4.97
N PHE A 431 1.73 -14.27 -4.43
CA PHE A 431 2.52 -15.50 -4.41
C PHE A 431 2.93 -15.93 -5.83
N PHE A 432 1.97 -16.13 -6.73
CA PHE A 432 2.27 -16.60 -8.08
C PHE A 432 3.03 -15.58 -8.92
N LYS A 433 2.83 -14.29 -8.69
CA LYS A 433 3.62 -13.26 -9.35
C LYS A 433 5.09 -13.35 -8.96
N TRP A 434 5.42 -13.65 -7.70
CA TRP A 434 6.81 -13.85 -7.29
C TRP A 434 7.38 -15.20 -7.70
N MET A 435 6.56 -16.24 -7.75
CA MET A 435 6.94 -17.54 -8.34
C MET A 435 7.40 -17.39 -9.79
N GLY A 436 6.72 -16.55 -10.58
CA GLY A 436 7.06 -16.28 -11.99
C GLY A 436 8.23 -15.31 -12.20
N SER A 437 8.70 -14.61 -11.16
CA SER A 437 9.83 -13.67 -11.30
C SER A 437 11.18 -14.39 -11.18
N PRO A 438 12.20 -14.09 -12.02
CA PRO A 438 13.52 -14.71 -11.91
C PRO A 438 14.34 -14.21 -10.71
N ARG A 439 14.09 -12.97 -10.25
CA ARG A 439 14.74 -12.34 -9.09
C ARG A 439 13.73 -11.56 -8.25
N PRO A 440 13.95 -11.37 -6.95
CA PRO A 440 15.02 -11.92 -6.09
C PRO A 440 14.86 -13.44 -5.88
N ARG A 441 15.81 -14.09 -5.18
CA ARG A 441 15.58 -15.43 -4.62
C ARG A 441 14.33 -15.37 -3.74
N PHE A 442 13.37 -16.25 -3.96
CA PHE A 442 12.08 -16.18 -3.27
C PHE A 442 11.92 -17.36 -2.31
N LYS A 443 11.72 -17.01 -1.05
CA LYS A 443 11.38 -17.91 0.04
C LYS A 443 10.06 -17.45 0.65
N TYR A 444 9.22 -18.39 1.06
CA TYR A 444 7.93 -18.05 1.62
C TYR A 444 7.47 -19.06 2.67
N VAL A 445 6.62 -18.60 3.57
CA VAL A 445 5.98 -19.39 4.63
C VAL A 445 4.52 -18.98 4.75
N PHE A 446 3.62 -19.95 4.67
CA PHE A 446 2.22 -19.81 5.06
C PHE A 446 2.08 -20.25 6.51
N LEU A 447 1.46 -19.41 7.32
CA LEU A 447 1.33 -19.54 8.76
C LEU A 447 -0.14 -19.56 9.14
N ASP A 448 -0.55 -20.53 9.95
CA ASP A 448 -1.85 -20.54 10.63
C ASP A 448 -1.70 -19.84 11.99
N ASN A 449 -2.41 -18.74 12.14
CA ASN A 449 -2.46 -17.97 13.36
C ASN A 449 -3.83 -18.07 14.07
N SER A 450 -4.45 -19.25 14.02
CA SER A 450 -5.57 -19.69 14.87
C SER A 450 -5.20 -19.89 16.35
N VAL A 451 -3.93 -19.66 16.71
CA VAL A 451 -3.37 -19.87 18.06
C VAL A 451 -3.61 -18.67 19.00
N PRO A 452 -3.50 -18.85 20.34
CA PRO A 452 -3.56 -17.75 21.30
C PRO A 452 -2.48 -16.68 21.10
N LYS A 453 -2.72 -15.45 21.60
CA LYS A 453 -1.73 -14.36 21.62
C LYS A 453 -0.43 -14.86 22.28
N HIS A 454 0.72 -14.43 21.76
CA HIS A 454 2.07 -14.85 22.20
C HIS A 454 2.47 -16.30 21.92
N THR A 455 1.61 -17.09 21.27
CA THR A 455 2.00 -18.42 20.77
C THR A 455 2.52 -18.30 19.33
N PRO A 456 3.66 -18.91 18.97
CA PRO A 456 4.12 -18.92 17.58
C PRO A 456 3.08 -19.56 16.65
N PRO A 457 2.76 -18.94 15.50
CA PRO A 457 1.81 -19.51 14.56
C PRO A 457 2.36 -20.80 13.94
N ALA A 458 1.45 -21.73 13.66
CA ALA A 458 1.77 -23.02 13.08
C ALA A 458 2.14 -22.88 11.59
N VAL A 459 3.18 -23.58 11.13
CA VAL A 459 3.52 -23.59 9.69
C VAL A 459 2.50 -24.43 8.92
N ILE A 460 1.80 -23.81 7.96
CA ILE A 460 0.91 -24.49 7.01
C ILE A 460 1.75 -25.09 5.89
N ALA A 461 2.56 -24.25 5.27
CA ALA A 461 3.42 -24.61 4.16
C ALA A 461 4.62 -23.67 4.09
N HIS A 462 5.72 -24.12 3.51
CA HIS A 462 6.89 -23.28 3.27
C HIS A 462 7.66 -23.77 2.06
N GLY A 463 8.46 -22.90 1.45
CA GLY A 463 9.21 -23.33 0.27
C GLY A 463 10.00 -22.26 -0.45
N THR A 464 10.40 -22.64 -1.65
CA THR A 464 11.09 -21.83 -2.64
C THR A 464 10.35 -21.94 -3.98
N ARG A 465 10.96 -21.42 -5.06
CA ARG A 465 10.41 -21.63 -6.41
C ARG A 465 10.44 -23.08 -6.87
N GLN A 466 11.35 -23.89 -6.33
CA GLN A 466 11.56 -25.27 -6.80
C GLN A 466 10.71 -26.28 -6.02
N VAL A 467 10.53 -26.04 -4.72
CA VAL A 467 9.85 -26.97 -3.84
C VAL A 467 8.90 -26.24 -2.89
N LEU A 468 7.72 -26.81 -2.70
CA LEU A 468 6.72 -26.44 -1.70
C LEU A 468 6.53 -27.60 -0.74
N HIS A 469 6.76 -27.38 0.54
CA HIS A 469 6.45 -28.32 1.61
C HIS A 469 5.11 -27.92 2.24
N ILE A 470 4.16 -28.85 2.29
CA ILE A 470 2.83 -28.67 2.87
C ILE A 470 2.74 -29.57 4.11
N LEU A 471 2.59 -28.94 5.28
CA LEU A 471 2.46 -29.63 6.57
C LEU A 471 1.00 -29.68 7.01
N ASP A 472 0.20 -28.70 6.59
CA ASP A 472 -1.23 -28.65 6.80
C ASP A 472 -1.90 -28.21 5.48
N PRO A 473 -2.40 -29.15 4.68
CA PRO A 473 -3.09 -28.82 3.43
C PRO A 473 -4.34 -27.97 3.67
N GLN A 474 -4.97 -28.08 4.83
CA GLN A 474 -6.25 -27.46 5.09
C GLN A 474 -6.15 -25.98 5.38
N GLY A 475 -5.03 -25.51 5.92
CA GLY A 475 -4.70 -24.09 5.98
C GLY A 475 -4.72 -23.40 4.60
N LEU A 476 -4.32 -24.10 3.52
CA LEU A 476 -4.37 -23.56 2.16
C LEU A 476 -5.80 -23.56 1.57
N VAL A 477 -6.67 -24.46 2.01
CA VAL A 477 -8.10 -24.46 1.69
C VAL A 477 -8.82 -23.33 2.45
N ASN A 478 -8.47 -23.13 3.72
CA ASN A 478 -9.02 -22.08 4.57
C ASN A 478 -8.73 -20.68 4.02
N LEU A 479 -7.58 -20.47 3.36
CA LEU A 479 -7.31 -19.25 2.62
C LEU A 479 -8.45 -18.93 1.63
N GLU A 480 -8.97 -19.91 0.89
CA GLU A 480 -10.08 -19.68 -0.03
C GLU A 480 -11.44 -19.58 0.66
N ARG A 481 -11.64 -20.28 1.77
CA ARG A 481 -12.88 -20.15 2.57
C ARG A 481 -13.00 -18.73 3.12
N TYR A 482 -11.91 -18.17 3.62
CA TYR A 482 -11.90 -16.85 4.27
C TYR A 482 -12.12 -15.67 3.31
N LYS A 483 -12.09 -15.89 1.99
CA LYS A 483 -12.50 -14.86 1.01
C LYS A 483 -14.02 -14.87 0.73
N LYS A 484 -14.76 -15.86 1.23
CA LYS A 484 -16.21 -16.06 0.98
C LYS A 484 -17.09 -15.74 2.21
N ILE A 485 -16.56 -14.99 3.16
CA ILE A 485 -17.26 -14.65 4.40
C ILE A 485 -18.26 -13.51 4.23
N ASN A 486 -19.24 -13.44 5.14
CA ASN A 486 -20.19 -12.35 5.27
C ASN A 486 -19.53 -11.14 5.96
N THR A 487 -19.24 -10.07 5.23
CA THR A 487 -18.62 -8.85 5.79
C THR A 487 -19.59 -7.98 6.58
N ALA A 488 -20.90 -8.27 6.53
CA ALA A 488 -21.93 -7.60 7.31
C ALA A 488 -22.29 -8.35 8.61
N ALA A 489 -21.53 -9.40 8.96
CA ALA A 489 -21.76 -10.19 10.17
C ALA A 489 -21.69 -9.32 11.44
N THR A 490 -22.62 -9.56 12.37
CA THR A 490 -22.75 -8.89 13.66
C THR A 490 -22.43 -9.80 14.83
N CYS A 491 -22.15 -11.07 14.58
CA CYS A 491 -21.65 -12.04 15.56
C CYS A 491 -20.79 -13.12 14.85
N PRO A 492 -20.01 -13.92 15.60
CA PRO A 492 -19.18 -14.98 15.00
C PRO A 492 -19.95 -15.98 14.14
N ASP A 493 -21.16 -16.37 14.55
CA ASP A 493 -21.97 -17.39 13.88
C ASP A 493 -22.44 -16.94 12.47
N GLU A 494 -22.45 -15.64 12.21
CA GLU A 494 -22.86 -15.05 10.93
C GLU A 494 -21.71 -14.90 9.93
N VAL A 495 -20.45 -15.11 10.35
CA VAL A 495 -19.26 -14.86 9.52
C VAL A 495 -19.22 -15.76 8.30
N TYR A 496 -19.56 -17.03 8.49
CA TYR A 496 -19.45 -18.05 7.45
C TYR A 496 -20.80 -18.30 6.79
N PRO A 497 -20.88 -18.29 5.45
CA PRO A 497 -22.11 -18.67 4.76
C PRO A 497 -22.45 -20.15 5.02
N GLY A 498 -23.75 -20.44 5.11
CA GLY A 498 -24.24 -21.82 5.22
C GLY A 498 -24.12 -22.63 3.91
N GLY A 499 -24.49 -23.90 4.00
CA GLY A 499 -24.52 -24.85 2.88
C GLY A 499 -23.14 -25.23 2.34
N ASP A 500 -23.10 -25.72 1.10
CA ASP A 500 -21.89 -26.35 0.54
C ASP A 500 -20.84 -25.35 0.04
N SER A 501 -20.95 -24.05 0.35
CA SER A 501 -20.06 -23.01 -0.18
C SER A 501 -18.61 -23.14 0.33
N LEU A 502 -18.44 -23.73 1.51
CA LEU A 502 -17.17 -23.90 2.22
C LEU A 502 -16.61 -25.34 2.14
N THR A 503 -17.24 -26.24 1.37
CA THR A 503 -16.69 -27.59 1.13
C THR A 503 -15.30 -27.54 0.50
N VAL A 504 -14.52 -28.60 0.70
CA VAL A 504 -13.13 -28.64 0.18
C VAL A 504 -13.12 -28.57 -1.35
N ALA A 505 -14.04 -29.29 -2.00
CA ALA A 505 -14.20 -29.28 -3.45
C ALA A 505 -14.28 -27.87 -4.05
N ARG A 506 -14.94 -26.93 -3.37
CA ARG A 506 -15.14 -25.55 -3.83
C ARG A 506 -14.05 -24.57 -3.39
N ASN A 507 -13.06 -25.01 -2.60
CA ASN A 507 -12.08 -24.14 -1.94
C ASN A 507 -10.63 -24.66 -2.04
N CYS A 508 -10.34 -25.62 -2.92
CA CYS A 508 -8.99 -26.18 -3.12
C CYS A 508 -8.30 -25.72 -4.42
N THR A 509 -8.81 -24.69 -5.10
CA THR A 509 -8.26 -24.16 -6.36
C THR A 509 -6.83 -23.66 -6.20
N PHE A 510 -6.52 -22.93 -5.12
CA PHE A 510 -5.19 -22.42 -4.85
C PHE A 510 -4.18 -23.55 -4.66
N LEU A 511 -4.54 -24.60 -3.93
CA LEU A 511 -3.72 -25.78 -3.75
C LEU A 511 -3.53 -26.54 -5.08
N LYS A 512 -4.60 -26.72 -5.86
CA LYS A 512 -4.53 -27.29 -7.22
C LYS A 512 -3.56 -26.49 -8.10
N GLN A 513 -3.59 -25.15 -8.03
CA GLN A 513 -2.65 -24.29 -8.75
C GLN A 513 -1.22 -24.43 -8.24
N CYS A 514 -1.00 -24.60 -6.93
CA CYS A 514 0.33 -24.86 -6.38
C CYS A 514 0.91 -26.17 -6.91
N ILE A 515 0.12 -27.25 -6.88
CA ILE A 515 0.51 -28.57 -7.42
C ILE A 515 0.82 -28.52 -8.92
N ALA A 516 0.10 -27.69 -9.67
CA ALA A 516 0.31 -27.54 -11.12
C ALA A 516 1.53 -26.67 -11.47
N LYS A 517 1.84 -25.64 -10.67
CA LYS A 517 2.82 -24.59 -11.02
C LYS A 517 4.15 -24.68 -10.28
N VAL A 518 4.18 -25.30 -9.10
CA VAL A 518 5.43 -25.54 -8.37
C VAL A 518 6.05 -26.83 -8.91
N PRO A 519 7.35 -26.86 -9.24
CA PRO A 519 7.99 -28.05 -9.81
C PRO A 519 7.84 -29.30 -8.94
N GLU A 520 8.01 -29.16 -7.63
CA GLU A 520 7.82 -30.24 -6.67
C GLU A 520 6.99 -29.77 -5.47
N VAL A 521 5.93 -30.52 -5.14
CA VAL A 521 5.13 -30.34 -3.92
C VAL A 521 5.26 -31.57 -3.04
N ARG A 522 5.64 -31.37 -1.78
CA ARG A 522 5.83 -32.43 -0.79
C ARG A 522 4.84 -32.25 0.34
N PHE A 523 4.03 -33.25 0.59
CA PHE A 523 3.19 -33.31 1.78
C PHE A 523 3.97 -34.02 2.87
N VAL A 524 4.11 -33.35 4.01
CA VAL A 524 5.01 -33.73 5.10
C VAL A 524 4.21 -33.84 6.38
N ASP A 525 4.43 -34.89 7.15
CA ASP A 525 3.84 -35.00 8.49
C ASP A 525 4.52 -34.02 9.45
N ARG A 526 3.71 -33.27 10.20
CA ARG A 526 4.19 -32.25 11.13
C ARG A 526 5.00 -32.82 12.29
N ALA A 527 4.64 -34.02 12.78
CA ALA A 527 5.24 -34.59 13.97
C ALA A 527 6.55 -35.31 13.65
N SER A 528 6.58 -36.11 12.58
CA SER A 528 7.80 -36.85 12.18
C SER A 528 8.71 -36.07 11.24
N GLY A 529 8.18 -35.09 10.50
CA GLY A 529 8.90 -34.42 9.41
C GLY A 529 9.05 -35.29 8.17
N GLU A 530 8.42 -36.46 8.12
CA GLU A 530 8.53 -37.40 7.01
C GLU A 530 7.55 -37.06 5.88
N MET A 531 8.03 -37.20 4.64
CA MET A 531 7.22 -36.99 3.44
C MET A 531 6.38 -38.23 3.16
N TYR A 532 5.06 -38.08 3.08
CA TYR A 532 4.14 -39.19 2.79
C TYR A 532 3.55 -39.15 1.39
N LEU A 533 3.53 -37.98 0.76
CA LEU A 533 2.98 -37.80 -0.59
C LEU A 533 3.79 -36.73 -1.32
N ARG A 534 4.16 -37.02 -2.57
CA ARG A 534 4.87 -36.10 -3.45
C ARG A 534 4.04 -35.86 -4.70
N ALA A 535 4.02 -34.63 -5.18
CA ALA A 535 3.47 -34.26 -6.48
C ALA A 535 4.52 -33.59 -7.35
N THR A 536 4.71 -34.09 -8.57
CA THR A 536 5.62 -33.53 -9.57
C THR A 536 4.87 -33.39 -10.88
N SER A 537 4.83 -32.17 -11.43
CA SER A 537 4.06 -31.86 -12.65
C SER A 537 2.61 -32.35 -12.59
N GLY A 538 1.95 -32.19 -11.44
CA GLY A 538 0.57 -32.62 -11.20
C GLY A 538 0.34 -34.12 -11.01
N ARG A 539 1.40 -34.95 -11.02
CA ARG A 539 1.30 -36.40 -10.78
C ARG A 539 1.73 -36.75 -9.36
N PHE A 540 0.95 -37.59 -8.70
CA PHE A 540 1.21 -38.02 -7.33
C PHE A 540 2.04 -39.30 -7.26
N ALA A 541 2.99 -39.33 -6.33
CA ALA A 541 3.72 -40.49 -5.87
C ALA A 541 3.50 -40.65 -4.35
N VAL A 542 3.07 -41.82 -3.93
CA VAL A 542 2.91 -42.17 -2.51
C VAL A 542 4.26 -42.62 -1.98
N GLU A 543 4.77 -41.90 -0.97
CA GLU A 543 6.09 -42.13 -0.39
C GLU A 543 5.98 -42.93 0.91
N ASP A 544 4.90 -42.69 1.66
CA ASP A 544 4.50 -43.49 2.81
C ASP A 544 2.99 -43.74 2.77
N ALA A 545 2.61 -44.98 2.44
CA ALA A 545 1.21 -45.39 2.36
C ALA A 545 0.53 -45.49 3.73
N VAL A 546 1.27 -45.83 4.79
CA VAL A 546 0.73 -45.94 6.15
C VAL A 546 0.37 -44.55 6.66
N LEU A 547 1.29 -43.60 6.49
CA LEU A 547 1.07 -42.22 6.90
C LEU A 547 -0.01 -41.54 6.05
N LEU A 548 -0.04 -41.77 4.73
CA LEU A 548 -1.14 -41.28 3.88
C LEU A 548 -2.51 -41.86 4.30
N HIS A 549 -2.58 -43.16 4.60
CA HIS A 549 -3.81 -43.77 5.12
C HIS A 549 -4.21 -43.16 6.47
N ALA A 550 -3.24 -42.94 7.36
CA ALA A 550 -3.49 -42.30 8.64
C ALA A 550 -4.07 -40.88 8.48
N LYS A 551 -3.57 -40.09 7.52
CA LYS A 551 -4.09 -38.76 7.20
C LYS A 551 -5.51 -38.79 6.63
N ARG A 552 -5.91 -39.85 5.93
CA ARG A 552 -7.28 -40.02 5.40
C ARG A 552 -8.33 -40.38 6.47
N HIS A 553 -7.95 -40.60 7.73
CA HIS A 553 -8.93 -40.71 8.81
C HIS A 553 -9.59 -39.36 9.14
N ASP A 554 -8.94 -38.25 8.81
CA ASP A 554 -9.57 -36.94 8.84
C ASP A 554 -10.50 -36.79 7.62
N PRO A 555 -11.83 -36.57 7.81
CA PRO A 555 -12.78 -36.46 6.72
C PRO A 555 -12.46 -35.33 5.74
N GLU A 556 -11.97 -34.18 6.21
CA GLU A 556 -11.64 -33.05 5.33
C GLU A 556 -10.41 -33.37 4.47
N LEU A 557 -9.41 -34.04 5.05
CA LEU A 557 -8.24 -34.48 4.27
C LEU A 557 -8.59 -35.62 3.31
N ALA A 558 -9.52 -36.51 3.68
CA ALA A 558 -10.02 -37.55 2.78
C ALA A 558 -10.73 -36.93 1.56
N GLU A 559 -11.64 -35.98 1.78
CA GLU A 559 -12.30 -35.20 0.72
C GLU A 559 -11.25 -34.48 -0.13
N LEU A 560 -10.30 -33.80 0.50
CA LEU A 560 -9.23 -33.09 -0.22
C LEU A 560 -8.43 -34.02 -1.14
N PHE A 561 -7.97 -35.15 -0.63
CA PHE A 561 -7.17 -36.07 -1.42
C PHE A 561 -7.98 -36.72 -2.54
N ALA A 562 -9.27 -36.96 -2.34
CA ALA A 562 -10.17 -37.39 -3.42
C ALA A 562 -10.29 -36.29 -4.50
N GLU A 563 -10.52 -35.05 -4.09
CA GLU A 563 -10.64 -33.87 -4.97
C GLU A 563 -9.36 -33.53 -5.74
N LEU A 564 -8.20 -33.86 -5.18
CA LEU A 564 -6.91 -33.72 -5.84
C LEU A 564 -6.58 -34.90 -6.76
N GLY A 565 -7.34 -36.00 -6.71
CA GLY A 565 -7.05 -37.22 -7.48
C GLY A 565 -5.84 -37.99 -6.94
N VAL A 566 -5.59 -37.93 -5.63
CA VAL A 566 -4.52 -38.70 -4.99
C VAL A 566 -4.88 -40.20 -5.00
N PRO A 567 -4.00 -41.09 -5.46
CA PRO A 567 -4.29 -42.51 -5.56
C PRO A 567 -4.81 -43.13 -4.25
N GLU A 568 -5.81 -43.99 -4.38
CA GLU A 568 -6.20 -44.92 -3.31
C GLU A 568 -5.21 -46.09 -3.30
N HIS A 569 -4.20 -46.04 -2.44
CA HIS A 569 -3.37 -47.23 -2.26
C HIS A 569 -4.16 -48.25 -1.43
N ARG A 570 -4.73 -49.27 -2.08
CA ARG A 570 -5.21 -50.46 -1.36
C ARG A 570 -4.01 -51.14 -0.72
N MET A 571 -3.95 -51.17 0.61
CA MET A 571 -3.03 -52.07 1.31
C MET A 571 -3.31 -53.49 0.82
N ARG A 572 -2.33 -54.12 0.16
CA ARG A 572 -2.37 -55.57 -0.02
C ARG A 572 -2.24 -56.17 1.37
N ILE A 573 -3.36 -56.57 1.95
CA ILE A 573 -3.38 -57.52 3.07
C ILE A 573 -2.72 -58.78 2.49
N LEU A 574 -1.48 -59.06 2.89
CA LEU A 574 -0.86 -60.35 2.61
C LEU A 574 -1.74 -61.41 3.29
N PRO A 575 -2.27 -62.41 2.56
CA PRO A 575 -2.90 -63.54 3.22
C PRO A 575 -1.84 -64.25 4.06
N GLY A 576 -2.19 -64.51 5.32
CA GLY A 576 -1.30 -65.02 6.37
C GLY A 576 -0.81 -66.44 6.17
#